data_AF-A0A142Y7W9-F1
#
_entry.id   AF-A0A142Y7W9-F1
#
_cell.length_a   1.000
_cell.length_b   1.000
_cell.length_c   1.000
_cell.angle_alpha   90.00
_cell.angle_beta   90.00
_cell.angle_gamma   90.00
#
_symmetry.space_group_name_H-M   'P 1'
#
loop_
_entity.id
_entity.type
_entity.pdbx_description
1 polymer ?
#
loop_
_entity_poly.entity_id
_entity_poly.type
_entity_poly.pdbx_seq_one_letter_code
_entity_poly.pdbx_strand_id
1 'polypeptide(L)' 'MRIRLRKGDRIRLVSMPHDPDPIPVGTLGTVIAIHEHQDWAQVEVDWDNGRSLMLTMPDDCVAIIEPNHQEPSK' A
#
# COMPACT_ATOMS: atom_id res chain seq x y z
N MET A 1 -9.56 -11.37 -3.45
CA MET A 1 -8.99 -11.55 -2.10
C MET A 1 -8.85 -10.15 -1.50
N ARG A 2 -9.61 -9.79 -0.45
CA ARG A 2 -9.48 -8.49 0.21
C ARG A 2 -8.22 -8.53 1.07
N ILE A 3 -7.16 -7.85 0.65
CA ILE A 3 -5.92 -7.73 1.45
C ILE A 3 -6.19 -6.65 2.50
N ARG A 4 -6.10 -7.00 3.79
CA ARG A 4 -6.17 -6.02 4.88
C ARG A 4 -4.77 -5.50 5.17
N LEU A 5 -4.41 -4.40 4.51
CA LEU A 5 -3.16 -3.69 4.77
C LEU A 5 -3.17 -3.11 6.18
N ARG A 6 -1.98 -3.00 6.77
CA ARG A 6 -1.74 -2.35 8.06
C ARG A 6 -0.52 -1.45 7.95
N LYS A 7 -0.49 -0.42 8.80
CA LYS A 7 0.74 0.36 9.00
C LYS A 7 1.89 -0.58 9.38
N GLY A 8 3.03 -0.39 8.73
CA GLY A 8 4.25 -1.18 8.87
C GLY A 8 4.34 -2.37 7.91
N ASP A 9 3.27 -2.72 7.18
CA ASP A 9 3.36 -3.80 6.20
C ASP A 9 4.35 -3.44 5.10
N ARG A 10 5.22 -4.39 4.78
CA ARG A 10 6.10 -4.32 3.63
C ARG A 10 5.35 -4.84 2.41
N ILE A 11 5.25 -4.00 1.38
CA ILE A 11 4.46 -4.30 0.19
C ILE A 11 5.29 -4.20 -1.08
N ARG A 12 4.80 -4.87 -2.13
CA ARG A 12 5.24 -4.73 -3.51
C ARG A 12 4.09 -4.27 -4.36
N LEU A 13 4.30 -3.25 -5.19
CA LEU A 13 3.29 -2.85 -6.17
C LEU A 13 3.07 -3.94 -7.21
N VAL A 14 1.81 -4.29 -7.46
CA VAL A 14 1.37 -5.23 -8.50
C VAL A 14 0.76 -4.50 -9.69
N SER A 15 -0.10 -3.50 -9.46
CA SER A 15 -0.75 -2.71 -10.52
C SER A 15 -1.23 -1.36 -10.01
N MET A 16 -1.18 -0.34 -10.86
CA MET A 16 -1.72 1.01 -10.67
C MET A 16 -2.24 1.52 -12.03
N PRO A 17 -3.42 1.05 -12.47
CA PRO A 17 -3.83 1.14 -13.87
C PRO A 17 -4.38 2.52 -14.30
N HIS A 18 -4.72 3.38 -13.33
CA HIS A 18 -5.42 4.64 -13.59
C HIS A 18 -4.55 5.89 -13.40
N ASP A 19 -3.32 5.75 -12.89
CA ASP A 19 -2.42 6.88 -12.69
C ASP A 19 -1.60 7.18 -13.98
N PRO A 20 -1.52 8.43 -14.45
CA PRO A 20 -0.74 8.80 -15.63
C PRO A 20 0.78 8.69 -15.45
N ASP A 21 1.27 8.68 -14.21
CA ASP A 21 2.68 8.49 -13.84
C ASP A 21 2.76 7.51 -12.65
N PRO A 22 2.47 6.22 -12.88
CA PRO A 22 2.31 5.26 -11.80
C PRO A 22 3.63 4.97 -11.11
N ILE A 23 3.55 4.47 -9.86
CA ILE A 23 4.71 3.80 -9.26
C ILE A 23 5.09 2.60 -10.17
N PRO A 24 6.38 2.37 -10.47
CA PRO A 24 6.79 1.22 -11.26
C PRO A 24 6.35 -0.10 -10.62
N VAL A 25 5.81 -1.03 -11.42
CA VAL A 25 5.44 -2.37 -10.94
C VAL A 25 6.66 -3.07 -10.36
N GLY A 26 6.48 -3.71 -9.20
CA GLY A 26 7.56 -4.37 -8.48
C GLY A 26 8.31 -3.47 -7.50
N THR A 27 8.09 -2.15 -7.51
CA THR A 27 8.64 -1.27 -6.47
C THR A 27 8.15 -1.71 -5.09
N LEU A 28 9.08 -1.74 -4.14
CA LEU A 28 8.81 -2.06 -2.75
C LEU A 28 8.57 -0.77 -1.95
N GLY A 29 7.73 -0.87 -0.95
CA GLY A 29 7.44 0.23 -0.04
C GLY A 29 6.87 -0.26 1.28
N THR A 30 6.87 0.62 2.28
CA THR A 30 6.35 0.34 3.62
C THR A 30 5.11 1.18 3.85
N VAL A 31 4.00 0.57 4.24
CA VAL A 31 2.76 1.30 4.55
C VAL A 31 2.98 2.15 5.80
N ILE A 32 2.75 3.46 5.72
CA ILE A 32 2.94 4.37 6.87
C ILE A 32 1.63 4.93 7.42
N ALA A 33 0.58 4.99 6.61
CA ALA A 33 -0.77 5.37 7.03
C ALA A 33 -1.85 4.76 6.11
N ILE A 34 -3.06 4.60 6.65
CA ILE A 34 -4.25 4.15 5.93
C ILE A 34 -5.39 5.09 6.30
N HIS A 35 -6.03 5.67 5.30
CA HIS A 35 -7.20 6.54 5.43
C HIS A 35 -8.41 5.81 4.84
N GLU A 36 -9.25 5.25 5.71
CA GLU A 36 -10.45 4.52 5.29
C GLU A 36 -11.60 5.49 4.96
N HIS A 37 -12.24 5.26 3.81
CA HIS A 37 -13.51 5.86 3.42
C HIS A 37 -14.59 4.76 3.34
N GLN A 38 -15.84 5.13 2.99
CA GLN A 38 -16.96 4.18 2.99
C GLN A 38 -16.70 2.95 2.12
N ASP A 39 -16.22 3.15 0.88
CA ASP A 39 -16.06 2.08 -0.12
C ASP A 39 -14.62 1.91 -0.64
N TRP A 40 -13.70 2.79 -0.24
CA TRP A 40 -12.32 2.82 -0.72
C TRP A 40 -11.37 3.29 0.39
N ALA A 41 -10.07 3.13 0.20
CA ALA A 41 -9.07 3.65 1.13
C ALA A 41 -7.89 4.27 0.39
N GLN A 42 -7.34 5.34 0.96
CA GLN A 42 -6.07 5.90 0.54
C GLN A 42 -4.95 5.33 1.42
N VAL A 43 -3.89 4.82 0.81
CA VAL A 43 -2.77 4.22 1.55
C VAL A 43 -1.50 5.01 1.27
N GLU A 44 -0.92 5.55 2.33
CA GLU A 44 0.36 6.22 2.29
C GLU A 44 1.49 5.19 2.41
N VAL A 45 2.46 5.27 1.51
CA VAL A 45 3.56 4.32 1.42
C VAL A 45 4.87 5.09 1.30
N ASP A 46 5.83 4.73 2.14
CA ASP A 46 7.22 5.14 1.99
C ASP A 46 7.88 4.21 0.95
N TRP A 47 8.00 4.68 -0.30
CA TRP A 47 8.52 3.90 -1.41
C TRP A 47 10.05 3.95 -1.47
N ASP A 48 10.69 2.79 -1.67
CA ASP A 48 12.15 2.68 -1.73
C ASP A 48 12.81 3.52 -2.83
N ASN A 49 12.07 3.82 -3.90
CA ASN A 49 12.56 4.61 -5.02
C ASN A 49 12.44 6.14 -4.78
N GLY A 50 12.03 6.56 -3.57
CA GLY A 50 11.90 7.95 -3.19
C GLY A 50 10.64 8.66 -3.71
N ARG A 51 9.72 7.92 -4.32
CA ARG A 51 8.41 8.45 -4.73
C ARG A 51 7.49 8.61 -3.51
N SER A 52 6.51 9.50 -3.63
CA SER A 52 5.53 9.80 -2.56
C SER A 52 4.07 9.57 -2.97
N LEU A 53 3.84 8.91 -4.11
CA LEU A 53 2.48 8.68 -4.61
C LEU A 53 1.73 7.68 -3.70
N MET A 54 0.53 8.04 -3.27
CA MET A 54 -0.34 7.19 -2.46
C MET A 54 -1.08 6.18 -3.33
N LEU A 55 -1.52 5.07 -2.73
CA LEU A 55 -2.38 4.08 -3.39
C LEU A 55 -3.86 4.39 -3.16
N THR A 56 -4.70 4.04 -4.14
CA THR A 56 -6.16 4.05 -4.05
C THR A 56 -6.68 2.61 -4.08
N MET A 57 -7.13 2.09 -2.94
CA MET A 57 -7.68 0.74 -2.82
C MET A 57 -9.20 0.77 -3.00
N PRO A 58 -9.82 -0.16 -3.77
CA PRO A 58 -9.22 -1.41 -4.29
C PRO A 58 -8.64 -1.35 -5.71
N ASP A 59 -8.63 -0.18 -6.35
CA ASP A 59 -8.22 -0.05 -7.76
C ASP A 59 -6.73 -0.39 -7.97
N ASP A 60 -5.88 0.05 -7.04
CA ASP A 60 -4.48 -0.32 -6.98
C ASP A 60 -4.31 -1.69 -6.32
N CYS A 61 -3.34 -2.45 -6.81
CA CYS A 61 -3.04 -3.79 -6.34
C CYS A 61 -1.64 -3.87 -5.76
N VAL A 62 -1.52 -4.48 -4.58
CA VAL A 62 -0.24 -4.75 -3.92
C VAL A 62 -0.19 -6.17 -3.38
N ALA A 63 1.01 -6.69 -3.20
CA ALA A 63 1.26 -7.92 -2.45
C ALA A 63 1.98 -7.57 -1.15
N ILE A 64 1.51 -8.11 -0.02
CA ILE A 64 2.27 -8.06 1.25
C ILE A 64 3.43 -9.04 1.12
N ILE A 65 4.66 -8.54 1.26
CA ILE A 65 5.88 -9.33 1.26
C ILE A 65 6.26 -9.70 2.70
N GLU A 66 6.11 -8.74 3.62
CA GLU A 66 6.33 -8.98 5.05
C GLU A 66 5.24 -8.25 5.85
N PRO A 67 4.38 -8.96 6.59
CA PRO A 67 3.36 -8.31 7.41
C PRO A 67 4.00 -7.65 8.63
N ASN A 68 3.46 -6.51 9.07
CA ASN A 68 3.81 -5.96 10.37
C ASN A 68 3.37 -6.93 11.47
N HIS A 69 4.33 -7.48 12.21
CA HIS A 69 4.07 -8.45 13.27
C HIS A 69 3.78 -7.81 14.64
N GLN A 70 3.47 -6.51 14.67
CA GLN A 70 3.03 -5.89 15.92
C GLN A 70 1.68 -6.49 16.35
N GLU A 71 1.74 -7.34 17.39
CA GLU A 71 0.57 -7.77 18.13
C GLU A 71 -0.18 -6.52 18.61
N PRO A 72 -1.53 -6.50 18.55
CA PRO A 72 -2.28 -5.41 19.15
C PRO A 72 -1.92 -5.36 20.64
N SER A 73 -1.29 -4.27 21.08
CA SER A 73 -1.10 -4.03 22.51
C SER A 73 -2.45 -4.18 23.20
N LYS A 74 -2.46 -5.07 24.19
CA LYS A 74 -3.60 -5.48 25.00
C LYS A 74 -4.28 -4.31 25.70
#